data_AF-A0A651EKK6-F1
#
_entry.id   AF-A0A651EKK6-F1
#
_cell.length_a   1.000
_cell.length_b   1.000
_cell.length_c   1.000
_cell.angle_alpha   90.00
_cell.angle_beta   90.00
_cell.angle_gamma   90.00
#
_symmetry.space_group_name_H-M   'P 1'
#
loop_
_entity.id
_entity.type
_entity.pdbx_description
1 polymer ?
#
loop_
_entity_poly.entity_id
_entity_poly.type
_entity_poly.pdbx_seq_one_letter_code
_entity_poly.pdbx_strand_id
1 'polypeptide(L)'
;ADVIVYATGYGSMNGWAADLIGQQVADKVGKVWGLGSGTTKDPGPWEGEQRNMWKPTQQEALWFHGGNLHQSRHYSQFLALQLKARMEGIETPVYALQETHHLS
;
A
#
# COMPACT_ATOMS: atom_id res chain seq x y z
N ALA A 1 -37.65 8.33 11.08
CA ALA A 1 -36.59 7.59 11.79
C ALA A 1 -36.13 8.48 12.93
N ASP A 2 -36.06 7.93 14.14
CA ASP A 2 -35.75 8.71 15.35
C ASP A 2 -34.24 8.85 15.60
N VAL A 3 -33.43 7.95 15.03
CA VAL A 3 -31.96 8.02 14.98
C VAL A 3 -31.48 7.41 13.67
N ILE A 4 -30.41 7.96 13.08
CA ILE A 4 -29.69 7.38 11.95
C ILE A 4 -28.24 7.12 12.39
N VAL A 5 -27.74 5.91 12.17
CA VAL A 5 -26.35 5.51 12.47
C VAL A 5 -25.65 5.15 11.15
N TYR A 6 -24.53 5.82 10.86
CA TYR A 6 -23.68 5.52 9.70
C TYR A 6 -22.51 4.64 10.10
N ALA A 7 -22.64 3.34 9.84
CA ALA A 7 -21.58 2.33 10.01
C ALA A 7 -21.07 1.84 8.65
N THR A 8 -20.80 2.76 7.72
CA THR A 8 -20.48 2.47 6.31
C THR A 8 -19.06 1.98 6.08
N GLY A 9 -18.22 1.94 7.12
CA GLY A 9 -16.83 1.52 7.04
C GLY A 9 -15.92 2.55 6.38
N TYR A 10 -14.73 2.10 5.98
CA TYR A 10 -13.70 2.91 5.33
C TYR A 10 -13.39 2.39 3.92
N GLY A 11 -13.06 3.30 3.00
CA GLY A 11 -12.57 2.96 1.67
C GLY A 11 -11.14 2.42 1.70
N SER A 12 -10.73 1.79 0.58
CA SER A 12 -9.35 1.31 0.42
C SER A 12 -8.39 2.46 0.11
N MET A 13 -7.10 2.28 0.42
CA MET A 13 -6.06 3.24 0.02
C MET A 13 -5.91 3.34 -1.52
N ASN A 14 -6.26 2.28 -2.26
CA ASN A 14 -6.34 2.31 -3.72
C ASN A 14 -7.36 3.34 -4.24
N GLY A 15 -8.54 3.40 -3.62
CA GLY A 15 -9.56 4.39 -3.99
C GLY A 15 -9.04 5.82 -3.79
N TRP A 16 -8.42 6.08 -2.64
CA TRP A 16 -7.77 7.37 -2.39
C TRP A 16 -6.65 7.69 -3.36
N ALA A 17 -5.83 6.71 -3.75
CA ALA A 17 -4.79 6.91 -4.75
C ALA A 17 -5.39 7.29 -6.12
N ALA A 18 -6.52 6.68 -6.50
CA ALA A 18 -7.22 7.01 -7.74
C ALA A 18 -7.80 8.43 -7.70
N ASP A 19 -8.42 8.81 -6.58
CA ASP A 19 -9.04 10.13 -6.40
C ASP A 19 -8.00 11.26 -6.35
N LEU A 20 -6.84 11.03 -5.72
CA LEU A 20 -5.82 12.06 -5.49
C LEU A 20 -4.77 12.16 -6.60
N ILE A 21 -4.39 11.03 -7.20
CA ILE A 21 -3.23 10.93 -8.12
C ILE A 21 -3.63 10.33 -9.48
N GLY A 22 -4.90 9.97 -9.65
CA GLY A 22 -5.47 9.45 -10.89
C GLY A 22 -5.50 7.93 -10.96
N GLN A 23 -6.50 7.42 -11.69
CA GLN A 23 -6.75 5.98 -11.84
C GLN A 23 -5.52 5.24 -12.38
N GLN A 24 -4.81 5.81 -13.35
CA GLN A 24 -3.62 5.19 -13.93
C GLN A 24 -2.52 4.91 -12.87
N VAL A 25 -2.36 5.80 -11.89
CA VAL A 25 -1.40 5.60 -10.80
C VAL A 25 -1.89 4.53 -9.83
N ALA A 26 -3.16 4.54 -9.47
CA ALA A 26 -3.75 3.52 -8.60
C ALA A 26 -3.64 2.11 -9.20
N ASP A 27 -3.91 2.00 -10.50
CA ASP A 27 -3.81 0.78 -11.29
C ASP A 27 -2.36 0.28 -11.33
N LYS A 28 -1.41 1.19 -11.56
CA LYS A 28 0.02 0.88 -11.61
C LYS A 28 0.55 0.38 -10.27
N VAL A 29 0.27 1.09 -9.17
CA VAL A 29 0.66 0.70 -7.79
C VAL A 29 0.10 -0.67 -7.46
N GLY A 30 -1.20 -0.81 -7.67
CA GLY A 30 -1.94 -1.98 -7.32
C GLY A 30 -2.31 -2.17 -5.87
N LYS A 31 -2.82 -3.36 -5.49
CA LYS A 31 -3.44 -3.56 -4.17
C LYS A 31 -2.55 -3.05 -3.04
N VAL A 32 -3.13 -2.21 -2.20
CA VAL A 32 -2.52 -1.77 -0.95
C VAL A 32 -3.20 -2.56 0.17
N TRP A 33 -2.40 -3.15 1.04
CA TRP A 33 -2.82 -4.14 2.04
C TRP A 33 -3.19 -5.52 1.50
N GLY A 34 -3.24 -6.48 2.44
CA GLY A 34 -3.51 -7.88 2.17
C GLY A 34 -2.21 -8.65 1.95
N LEU A 35 -2.29 -9.96 2.17
CA LEU A 35 -1.16 -10.88 1.98
C LEU A 35 -1.37 -11.81 0.78
N GLY A 36 -2.58 -11.79 0.19
CA GLY A 36 -2.98 -12.74 -0.82
C GLY A 36 -3.31 -14.12 -0.30
N SER A 37 -3.94 -14.15 0.87
CA SER A 37 -4.38 -15.37 1.55
C SER A 37 -5.38 -16.23 0.77
N GLY A 38 -5.90 -15.77 -0.37
CA GLY A 38 -6.91 -16.50 -1.15
C GLY A 38 -8.31 -16.45 -0.53
N THR A 39 -8.52 -15.59 0.47
CA THR A 39 -9.84 -15.38 1.07
C THR A 39 -10.67 -14.42 0.22
N THR A 40 -11.99 -14.40 0.43
CA THR A 40 -12.92 -13.55 -0.34
C THR A 40 -12.52 -12.06 -0.37
N LYS A 41 -11.92 -11.55 0.71
CA LYS A 41 -11.50 -10.14 0.81
C LYS A 41 -10.01 -9.91 0.55
N ASP A 42 -9.23 -10.98 0.42
CA ASP A 42 -7.80 -10.94 0.14
C ASP A 42 -7.44 -12.04 -0.87
N PRO A 43 -7.91 -11.90 -2.13
CA PRO A 43 -7.60 -12.82 -3.20
C PRO A 43 -6.09 -12.92 -3.39
N GLY A 44 -5.63 -14.08 -3.82
CA GLY A 44 -4.24 -14.36 -4.10
C GLY A 44 -3.67 -13.56 -5.28
N PRO A 45 -2.40 -13.83 -5.66
CA PRO A 45 -1.51 -14.83 -5.07
C PRO A 45 -0.95 -14.40 -3.71
N TRP A 46 -0.47 -15.37 -2.92
CA TRP A 46 0.19 -15.13 -1.64
C TRP A 46 1.54 -14.44 -1.82
N GLU A 47 1.77 -13.37 -1.06
CA GLU A 47 2.93 -12.48 -1.22
C GLU A 47 3.94 -12.59 -0.09
N GLY A 48 3.60 -13.28 1.01
CA GLY A 48 4.48 -13.40 2.19
C GLY A 48 4.58 -12.13 3.05
N GLU A 49 4.22 -10.97 2.51
CA GLU A 49 4.24 -9.67 3.20
C GLU A 49 3.07 -8.76 2.75
N GLN A 50 2.83 -7.67 3.49
CA GLN A 50 1.76 -6.73 3.17
C GLN A 50 2.03 -6.05 1.82
N ARG A 51 1.03 -6.08 0.93
CA ARG A 51 1.15 -5.45 -0.39
C ARG A 51 1.29 -3.93 -0.30
N ASN A 52 2.30 -3.40 -0.99
CA ASN A 52 2.58 -1.98 -1.17
C ASN A 52 2.67 -1.12 0.11
N MET A 53 2.75 -1.72 1.30
CA MET A 53 2.88 -1.00 2.56
C MET A 53 4.35 -0.83 2.97
N TRP A 54 4.75 0.41 3.24
CA TRP A 54 6.06 0.79 3.77
C TRP A 54 7.28 0.40 2.91
N LYS A 55 7.06 0.01 1.66
CA LYS A 55 8.06 -0.39 0.68
C LYS A 55 7.84 0.33 -0.66
N PRO A 56 8.84 0.36 -1.56
CA PRO A 56 8.68 0.97 -2.88
C PRO A 56 7.55 0.29 -3.65
N THR A 57 6.78 1.09 -4.39
CA THR A 57 5.70 0.59 -5.25
C THR A 57 6.13 0.57 -6.72
N GLN A 58 5.29 -0.02 -7.58
CA GLN A 58 5.43 0.08 -9.04
C GLN A 58 5.42 1.54 -9.53
N GLN A 59 4.76 2.45 -8.82
CA GLN A 59 4.85 3.88 -9.09
C GLN A 59 6.12 4.46 -8.46
N GLU A 60 6.95 5.08 -9.31
CA GLU A 60 8.18 5.71 -8.86
C GLU A 60 7.91 6.80 -7.83
N ALA A 61 8.80 6.87 -6.84
CA ALA A 61 8.77 7.84 -5.74
C ALA A 61 7.47 7.84 -4.90
N LEU A 62 6.74 6.72 -4.85
CA LEU A 62 5.53 6.58 -4.05
C LEU A 62 5.64 5.43 -3.02
N TRP A 63 5.19 5.73 -1.80
CA TRP A 63 5.07 4.78 -0.68
C TRP A 63 3.74 5.00 0.04
N PHE A 64 3.18 3.91 0.56
CA PHE A 64 2.03 3.98 1.46
C PHE A 64 2.49 3.78 2.90
N HIS A 65 2.01 4.65 3.78
CA HIS A 65 2.25 4.57 5.22
C HIS A 65 0.93 4.62 5.98
N GLY A 66 0.75 3.70 6.92
CA GLY A 66 -0.46 3.57 7.70
C GLY A 66 -0.44 2.30 8.55
N GLY A 67 -1.61 1.92 9.05
CA GLY A 67 -1.78 0.81 9.99
C GLY A 67 -2.11 1.31 11.39
N ASN A 68 -2.16 0.38 12.34
CA ASN A 68 -2.33 0.72 13.75
C ASN A 68 -1.04 1.32 14.34
N LEU A 69 -1.11 1.82 15.58
CA LEU A 69 0.02 2.46 16.26
C LEU A 69 1.30 1.60 16.26
N HIS A 70 1.16 0.28 16.45
CA HIS A 70 2.30 -0.64 16.43
C HIS A 70 2.96 -0.68 15.04
N GLN A 71 2.16 -0.88 13.99
CA GLN A 71 2.64 -0.89 12.61
C GLN A 71 3.28 0.44 12.23
N SER A 72 2.60 1.56 12.45
CA SER A 72 3.12 2.89 12.14
C SER A 72 4.44 3.18 12.87
N ARG A 73 4.52 2.89 14.18
CA ARG A 73 5.75 3.08 14.96
C ARG A 73 6.90 2.21 14.43
N HIS A 74 6.63 0.94 14.15
CA HIS A 74 7.65 0.00 13.68
C HIS A 74 8.16 0.37 12.29
N TYR A 75 7.26 0.63 11.35
CA TYR A 75 7.62 0.82 9.94
C TYR A 75 8.05 2.25 9.59
N SER A 76 7.81 3.24 10.45
CA SER A 76 8.29 4.63 10.21
C SER A 76 9.79 4.69 10.02
N GLN A 77 10.56 3.96 10.84
CA GLN A 77 12.03 3.98 10.74
C GLN A 77 12.50 3.37 9.42
N PHE A 78 11.95 2.22 9.02
CA PHE A 78 12.35 1.56 7.78
C PHE A 78 12.03 2.40 6.54
N LEU A 79 10.84 3.00 6.49
CA LEU A 79 10.45 3.87 5.40
C LEU A 79 11.35 5.13 5.35
N ALA A 80 11.58 5.77 6.50
CA ALA A 80 12.44 6.95 6.57
C ALA A 80 13.88 6.66 6.11
N LEU A 81 14.43 5.49 6.45
CA LEU A 81 15.76 5.08 6.01
C LEU A 81 15.82 4.85 4.50
N GLN A 82 14.80 4.26 3.89
CA GLN A 82 14.72 4.13 2.42
C GLN A 82 14.74 5.51 1.74
N LEU A 83 13.95 6.45 2.24
CA LEU A 83 13.91 7.83 1.71
C LEU A 83 15.26 8.53 1.91
N LYS A 84 15.84 8.44 3.11
CA LYS A 84 17.11 9.08 3.42
C LYS A 84 18.24 8.53 2.55
N ALA A 85 18.32 7.21 2.37
CA ALA A 85 19.31 6.60 1.48
C ALA A 85 19.22 7.16 0.05
N ARG A 86 18.01 7.29 -0.50
CA ARG A 86 17.79 7.92 -1.82
C ARG A 86 18.22 9.38 -1.87
N MET A 87 17.94 10.16 -0.82
CA MET A 87 18.37 11.57 -0.73
C MET A 87 19.89 11.72 -0.69
N GLU A 88 20.59 10.75 -0.08
CA GLU A 88 22.06 10.72 -0.01
C GLU A 88 22.70 10.05 -1.24
N GLY A 89 21.92 9.64 -2.24
CA GLY A 89 22.43 8.93 -3.42
C GLY A 89 22.96 7.52 -3.11
N ILE A 90 22.58 6.94 -1.98
CA ILE A 90 22.91 5.56 -1.62
C ILE A 90 21.95 4.63 -2.36
N GLU A 91 22.51 3.65 -3.07
CA GLU A 91 21.71 2.67 -3.79
C GLU A 91 20.80 1.88 -2.83
N THR A 92 19.51 1.87 -3.13
CA THR A 92 18.53 1.04 -2.42
C THR A 92 18.02 -0.04 -3.39
N PRO A 93 18.79 -1.11 -3.64
CA PRO A 93 18.37 -2.14 -4.58
C PRO A 93 17.08 -2.79 -4.08
N VAL A 94 16.08 -2.87 -4.95
CA VAL A 94 14.81 -3.55 -4.68
C VAL A 94 14.91 -4.92 -5.32
N TYR A 95 14.88 -5.99 -4.51
CA TYR A 95 15.01 -7.36 -5.00
C TYR A 95 13.98 -7.70 -6.09
N ALA A 96 12.72 -7.38 -5.83
CA ALA A 96 11.64 -7.49 -6.79
C ALA A 96 10.52 -6.51 -6.45
N LEU A 97 9.94 -5.87 -7.47
CA LEU A 97 8.66 -5.19 -7.34
C LEU A 97 7.54 -6.21 -7.53
N GLN A 98 6.47 -6.05 -6.76
CA GLN A 98 5.33 -6.94 -6.84
C GLN A 98 4.61 -6.77 -8.19
N GLU A 99 4.22 -7.88 -8.82
CA GLU A 99 3.33 -7.85 -9.97
C GLU A 99 1.93 -7.32 -9.58
N THR A 100 1.32 -6.61 -10.53
CA THR A 100 0.03 -5.95 -10.37
C THR A 100 -1.08 -6.91 -10.81
N HIS A 101 -1.84 -7.49 -9.87
CA HIS A 101 -2.78 -8.59 -10.13
C HIS A 101 -4.29 -8.24 -10.11
N HIS A 102 -4.66 -6.96 -9.97
CA HIS A 102 -6.02 -6.51 -9.65
C HIS A 102 -6.67 -5.64 -10.74
N LEU A 103 -6.17 -5.70 -11.98
CA LEU A 103 -6.80 -5.04 -13.14
C LEU A 103 -7.92 -5.87 -13.78
N SER A 104 -8.42 -6.88 -13.08
CA SER A 104 -9.56 -7.71 -13.48
C SER A 104 -10.62 -7.76 -12.38
#